data_AF-A0A8D0F398-F1
#
_entry.id   AF-A0A8D0F398-F1
#
_cell.length_a   1.000
_cell.length_b   1.000
_cell.length_c   1.000
_cell.angle_alpha   90.00
_cell.angle_beta   90.00
_cell.angle_gamma   90.00
#
_symmetry.space_group_name_H-M   'P 1'
#
loop_
_entity.id
_entity.type
_entity.pdbx_description
1 polymer ?
#
loop_
_entity_poly.entity_id
_entity_poly.type
_entity_poly.pdbx_seq_one_letter_code
_entity_poly.pdbx_strand_id
1 'polypeptide(L)'
;GSKPFNPVLGETYECVRPDRGFRFISEQVCHHPPISACHAESDNFIFWQGGYMRWKNKFWGKSLEIVPVGTVNVQLTGDHFEWNKVTTCIHNVLSGPRWIEHYGEVLIRNTRDPSYHCKITFCKVRPAPRSGTVVERLAGKWHEGLHRGPAPGQCVWRASKDWGGHALGGGIPHSGGVSALCPPLPADPMPRDHERNYGFTQFALELNELTPDLRRVLPSTDTRLRPDQRYLEEGNVPAAETQKRQIEQLQRDRRRVMEENNITHQARFFRSGTGGGGSQGWWGLRGLPGLGYGAAHRAQGQPMVQGDVGLSGNRGDPLWGS
;
A
#
# COMPACT_ATOMS: atom_id res chain seq x y z
N GLY A 1 -1.95 16.13 -6.99
CA GLY A 1 -1.45 15.16 -6.00
C GLY A 1 -0.35 15.76 -5.13
N SER A 2 -0.53 15.66 -3.82
CA SER A 2 0.51 15.99 -2.82
C SER A 2 1.22 14.70 -2.37
N LYS A 3 2.38 14.84 -1.74
CA LYS A 3 3.09 13.69 -1.14
C LYS A 3 2.22 13.12 0.00
N PRO A 4 2.06 11.80 0.12
CA PRO A 4 1.38 11.19 1.27
C PRO A 4 2.14 11.47 2.58
N PHE A 5 1.45 11.39 3.71
CA PHE A 5 2.08 11.47 5.03
C PHE A 5 3.10 10.34 5.20
N ASN A 6 4.25 10.66 5.82
CA ASN A 6 5.22 9.64 6.19
C ASN A 6 4.70 8.93 7.45
N PRO A 7 4.46 7.60 7.42
CA PRO A 7 3.96 6.91 8.60
C PRO A 7 4.95 6.95 9.76
N VAL A 8 4.43 7.06 10.99
CA VAL A 8 5.28 6.96 12.19
C VAL A 8 5.63 5.52 12.50
N LEU A 9 6.73 5.29 13.21
CA LEU A 9 7.17 3.93 13.56
C LEU A 9 6.13 3.23 14.46
N GLY A 10 5.62 2.09 14.01
CA GLY A 10 4.52 1.36 14.65
C GLY A 10 3.11 1.86 14.31
N GLU A 11 2.97 2.83 13.39
CA GLU A 11 1.68 3.20 12.80
C GLU A 11 1.11 2.00 12.03
N THR A 12 -0.20 1.78 12.15
CA THR A 12 -0.90 0.67 11.50
C THR A 12 -2.04 1.18 10.64
N TYR A 13 -2.49 0.36 9.69
CA TYR A 13 -3.71 0.63 8.96
C TYR A 13 -4.40 -0.69 8.61
N GLU A 14 -5.68 -0.82 8.98
CA GLU A 14 -6.53 -1.94 8.58
C GLU A 14 -7.64 -1.51 7.61
N CYS A 15 -8.00 -2.39 6.67
CA CYS A 15 -9.10 -2.18 5.74
C CYS A 15 -9.80 -3.51 5.46
N VAL A 16 -11.06 -3.60 5.89
CA VAL A 16 -11.92 -4.77 5.66
C VAL A 16 -12.98 -4.38 4.66
N ARG A 17 -13.04 -5.09 3.52
CA ARG A 17 -13.97 -4.83 2.43
C ARG A 17 -14.79 -6.07 2.13
N PRO A 18 -15.84 -6.37 2.92
CA PRO A 18 -16.73 -7.51 2.65
C PRO A 18 -17.37 -7.41 1.27
N ASP A 19 -17.69 -6.18 0.84
CA ASP A 19 -18.21 -5.85 -0.49
C ASP A 19 -17.24 -6.20 -1.64
N ARG A 20 -15.94 -6.26 -1.36
CA ARG A 20 -14.89 -6.65 -2.33
C ARG A 20 -14.21 -7.98 -2.00
N GLY A 21 -14.68 -8.68 -0.97
CA GLY A 21 -14.17 -10.00 -0.57
C GLY A 21 -12.73 -10.04 -0.08
N PHE A 22 -12.17 -8.95 0.47
CA PHE A 22 -10.80 -8.95 0.99
C PHE A 22 -10.64 -8.17 2.29
N ARG A 23 -9.57 -8.49 3.02
CA ARG A 23 -9.08 -7.75 4.19
C ARG A 23 -7.61 -7.41 4.03
N PHE A 24 -7.19 -6.30 4.61
CA PHE A 24 -5.85 -5.75 4.51
C PHE A 24 -5.38 -5.24 5.87
N ILE A 25 -4.10 -5.46 6.19
CA ILE A 25 -3.40 -4.89 7.33
C ILE A 25 -2.02 -4.40 6.89
N SER A 26 -1.58 -3.28 7.47
CA SER A 26 -0.21 -2.80 7.32
C SER A 26 0.32 -2.21 8.62
N GLU A 27 1.65 -2.21 8.74
CA GLU A 27 2.38 -1.64 9.86
C GLU A 27 3.67 -0.98 9.35
N GLN A 28 4.00 0.19 9.87
CA GLN A 28 5.30 0.81 9.68
C GLN A 28 6.34 0.14 10.59
N VAL A 29 6.97 -0.91 10.08
CA VAL A 29 7.88 -1.79 10.84
C VAL A 29 9.30 -1.23 11.00
N CYS A 30 9.71 -0.30 10.13
CA CYS A 30 11.01 0.36 10.22
C CYS A 30 10.90 1.80 9.73
N HIS A 31 11.67 2.71 10.31
CA HIS A 31 11.71 4.11 9.89
C HIS A 31 13.03 4.50 9.20
N HIS A 32 14.13 3.80 9.51
CA HIS A 32 15.42 3.96 8.84
C HIS A 32 16.02 2.62 8.42
N PRO A 33 15.90 2.24 7.14
CA PRO A 33 15.08 2.89 6.10
C PRO A 33 13.58 2.70 6.33
N PRO A 34 12.72 3.57 5.77
CA PRO A 34 11.28 3.43 5.94
C PRO A 34 10.79 2.16 5.24
N ILE A 35 10.18 1.26 6.02
CA ILE A 35 9.58 0.01 5.54
C ILE A 35 8.18 -0.10 6.14
N SER A 36 7.19 -0.23 5.27
CA SER A 36 5.81 -0.58 5.63
C SER A 36 5.58 -2.02 5.20
N ALA A 37 5.32 -2.91 6.16
CA ALA A 37 4.90 -4.27 5.89
C ALA A 37 3.39 -4.27 5.64
N CYS A 38 2.92 -5.09 4.71
CA CYS A 38 1.49 -5.26 4.50
C CYS A 38 1.11 -6.68 4.10
N HIS A 39 -0.12 -7.05 4.44
CA HIS A 39 -0.71 -8.34 4.14
C HIS A 39 -2.17 -8.15 3.79
N ALA A 40 -2.62 -8.80 2.71
CA ALA A 40 -4.02 -8.86 2.33
C ALA A 40 -4.44 -10.31 2.11
N GLU A 41 -5.65 -10.63 2.51
CA GLU A 41 -6.24 -11.96 2.38
C GLU A 41 -7.63 -11.85 1.78
N SER A 42 -7.96 -12.83 0.95
CA SER A 42 -9.29 -13.11 0.43
C SER A 42 -9.46 -14.62 0.30
N ASP A 43 -10.64 -15.07 -0.09
CA ASP A 43 -10.87 -16.50 -0.38
C ASP A 43 -10.07 -17.01 -1.59
N ASN A 44 -9.62 -16.10 -2.47
CA ASN A 44 -9.00 -16.45 -3.75
C ASN A 44 -7.50 -16.11 -3.85
N PHE A 45 -7.01 -15.25 -2.95
CA PHE A 45 -5.62 -14.80 -2.98
C PHE A 45 -5.10 -14.39 -1.60
N ILE A 46 -3.80 -14.52 -1.43
CA ILE A 46 -3.02 -13.87 -0.38
C ILE A 46 -2.02 -12.93 -1.05
N PHE A 47 -1.92 -11.69 -0.58
CA PHE A 47 -1.04 -10.68 -1.13
C PHE A 47 -0.15 -10.08 -0.05
N TRP A 48 1.13 -9.89 -0.33
CA TRP A 48 2.02 -9.17 0.57
C TRP A 48 3.15 -8.48 -0.19
N GLN A 49 3.73 -7.46 0.45
CA GLN A 49 4.96 -6.85 -0.03
C GLN A 49 6.14 -7.44 0.74
N GLY A 50 7.19 -7.82 0.01
CA GLY A 50 8.42 -8.33 0.57
C GLY A 50 9.02 -7.34 1.56
N GLY A 51 9.68 -7.84 2.60
CA GLY A 51 10.07 -7.04 3.75
C GLY A 51 11.20 -6.03 3.52
N TYR A 52 11.65 -5.91 2.28
CA TYR A 52 12.65 -4.94 1.82
C TYR A 52 12.12 -3.97 0.76
N MET A 53 10.79 -3.82 0.63
CA MET A 53 10.19 -2.83 -0.27
C MET A 53 10.64 -1.42 0.11
N ARG A 54 11.48 -0.83 -0.73
CA ARG A 54 12.07 0.50 -0.56
C ARG A 54 11.77 1.37 -1.76
N TRP A 55 11.60 2.65 -1.52
CA TRP A 55 11.35 3.65 -2.55
C TRP A 55 12.60 4.51 -2.72
N LYS A 56 13.40 4.23 -3.74
CA LYS A 56 14.60 5.03 -4.05
C LYS A 56 14.19 6.24 -4.88
N ASN A 57 14.50 7.43 -4.38
CA ASN A 57 14.22 8.69 -5.05
C ASN A 57 15.46 9.17 -5.82
N LYS A 58 15.33 9.47 -7.11
CA LYS A 58 16.38 10.06 -7.95
C LYS A 58 15.88 11.36 -8.56
N PHE A 59 16.55 12.46 -8.24
CA PHE A 59 16.20 13.79 -8.75
C PHE A 59 17.02 14.10 -10.01
N TRP A 60 16.32 14.43 -11.10
CA TRP A 60 16.90 14.72 -12.41
C TRP A 60 16.64 16.16 -12.84
N GLY A 61 16.75 17.10 -11.90
CA GLY A 61 16.51 18.53 -12.13
C GLY A 61 15.02 18.87 -12.23
N LYS A 62 14.36 18.54 -13.34
CA LYS A 62 12.93 18.84 -13.54
C LYS A 62 11.99 17.68 -13.21
N SER A 63 12.55 16.50 -12.95
CA SER A 63 11.77 15.29 -12.69
C SER A 63 12.30 14.53 -11.47
N LEU A 64 11.41 13.79 -10.80
CA LEU A 64 11.72 12.91 -9.69
C LEU A 64 11.33 11.47 -10.06
N GLU A 65 12.32 10.59 -10.14
CA GLU A 65 12.09 9.16 -10.33
C GLU A 65 12.00 8.44 -8.99
N ILE A 66 10.94 7.67 -8.83
CA ILE A 66 10.69 6.80 -7.70
C ILE A 66 10.88 5.37 -8.22
N VAL A 67 11.99 4.77 -7.82
CA VAL A 67 12.38 3.41 -8.18
C VAL A 67 12.04 2.47 -7.02
N PRO A 68 11.00 1.64 -7.15
CA PRO A 68 10.71 0.62 -6.14
C PRO A 68 11.78 -0.46 -6.18
N VAL A 69 12.27 -0.85 -5.00
CA VAL A 69 13.22 -1.95 -4.83
C VAL A 69 12.60 -2.91 -3.83
N GLY A 70 12.27 -4.12 -4.27
CA GLY A 70 11.65 -5.15 -3.45
C GLY A 70 10.52 -5.84 -4.18
N THR A 71 10.20 -7.03 -3.71
CA THR A 71 9.26 -7.94 -4.36
C THR A 71 7.85 -7.71 -3.86
N VAL A 72 6.88 -7.83 -4.75
CA VAL A 72 5.46 -7.99 -4.47
C VAL A 72 5.10 -9.45 -4.71
N ASN A 73 4.29 -10.01 -3.83
CA ASN A 73 3.91 -11.41 -3.86
C ASN A 73 2.40 -11.53 -3.93
N VAL A 74 1.93 -12.48 -4.74
CA VAL A 74 0.56 -12.97 -4.68
C VAL A 74 0.58 -14.49 -4.71
N GLN A 75 -0.11 -15.11 -3.77
CA GLN A 75 -0.40 -16.53 -3.77
C GLN A 75 -1.84 -16.72 -4.24
N LEU A 76 -2.01 -17.52 -5.28
CA LEU A 76 -3.30 -17.97 -5.81
C LEU A 76 -3.45 -19.47 -5.50
N THR A 77 -4.63 -20.05 -5.73
CA THR A 77 -4.84 -21.48 -5.56
C THR A 77 -3.84 -22.30 -6.39
N GLY A 78 -2.86 -22.91 -5.74
CA GLY A 78 -1.86 -23.75 -6.40
C GLY A 78 -0.61 -23.02 -6.92
N ASP A 79 -0.61 -21.69 -7.01
CA ASP A 79 0.48 -20.90 -7.59
C ASP A 79 0.95 -19.75 -6.71
N HIS A 80 2.20 -19.32 -6.89
CA HIS A 80 2.77 -18.15 -6.23
C HIS A 80 3.53 -17.32 -7.25
N PHE A 81 3.11 -16.07 -7.42
CA PHE A 81 3.72 -15.13 -8.36
C PHE A 81 4.44 -14.01 -7.63
N GLU A 82 5.56 -13.61 -8.20
CA GLU A 82 6.41 -12.52 -7.72
C GLU A 82 6.74 -11.53 -8.83
N TRP A 83 6.77 -10.24 -8.49
CA TRP A 83 7.22 -9.18 -9.39
C TRP A 83 7.73 -7.95 -8.62
N ASN A 84 8.43 -7.05 -9.31
CA ASN A 84 8.76 -5.72 -8.79
C ASN A 84 7.75 -4.69 -9.31
N LYS A 85 7.45 -3.66 -8.52
CA LYS A 85 6.62 -2.54 -9.00
C LYS A 85 7.34 -1.77 -10.12
N VAL A 86 6.58 -1.07 -10.97
CA VAL A 86 7.12 -0.26 -12.07
C VAL A 86 7.72 1.06 -11.55
N THR A 87 8.77 1.54 -12.19
CA THR A 87 9.33 2.88 -11.93
C THR A 87 8.29 3.94 -12.24
N THR A 88 8.20 4.94 -11.36
CA THR A 88 7.28 6.07 -11.50
C THR A 88 8.10 7.36 -11.59
N CYS A 89 7.84 8.20 -12.58
CA CYS A 89 8.47 9.49 -12.76
C CYS A 89 7.44 10.60 -12.59
N ILE A 90 7.71 11.52 -11.69
CA ILE A 90 6.95 12.76 -11.52
C ILE A 90 7.69 13.83 -12.30
N HIS A 91 7.06 14.36 -13.35
CA HIS A 91 7.61 15.43 -14.16
C HIS A 91 7.19 16.79 -13.62
N ASN A 92 7.97 17.82 -13.97
CA ASN A 92 7.70 19.23 -13.62
C ASN A 92 7.69 19.50 -12.10
N VAL A 93 8.62 18.90 -11.34
CA VAL A 93 8.64 19.03 -9.87
C VAL A 93 9.03 20.43 -9.36
N LEU A 94 9.64 21.27 -10.20
CA LEU A 94 10.04 22.64 -9.84
C LEU A 94 9.05 23.70 -10.33
N SER A 95 8.47 23.54 -11.53
CA SER A 95 7.53 24.51 -12.11
C SER A 95 6.65 23.88 -13.19
N GLY A 96 5.43 24.41 -13.32
CA GLY A 96 4.42 23.96 -14.28
C GLY A 96 3.51 22.83 -13.78
N PRO A 97 2.53 22.40 -14.59
CA PRO A 97 1.65 21.29 -14.23
C PRO A 97 2.41 19.99 -14.08
N ARG A 98 2.32 19.37 -12.91
CA ARG A 98 2.92 18.06 -12.62
C ARG A 98 2.11 16.96 -13.28
N TRP A 99 2.80 15.98 -13.84
CA TRP A 99 2.18 14.77 -14.39
C TRP A 99 3.05 13.55 -14.07
N ILE A 100 2.43 12.38 -14.07
CA ILE A 100 3.06 11.12 -13.69
C ILE A 100 3.19 10.24 -14.92
N GLU A 101 4.37 9.63 -15.07
CA GLU A 101 4.66 8.60 -16.06
C GLU A 101 5.12 7.34 -15.35
N HIS A 102 4.63 6.17 -15.80
CA HIS A 102 5.16 4.88 -15.40
C HIS A 102 5.92 4.28 -16.57
N TYR A 103 7.14 3.80 -16.34
CA TYR A 103 7.91 3.17 -17.40
C TYR A 103 8.83 2.08 -16.86
N GLY A 104 9.28 1.21 -17.75
CA GLY A 104 10.18 0.12 -17.43
C GLY A 104 9.55 -1.24 -17.67
N GLU A 105 10.27 -2.30 -17.29
CA GLU A 105 9.81 -3.66 -17.47
C GLU A 105 9.44 -4.25 -16.11
N VAL A 106 8.25 -4.86 -16.06
CA VAL A 106 7.77 -5.66 -14.94
C VAL A 106 7.73 -7.10 -15.43
N LEU A 107 8.43 -7.99 -14.74
CA LEU A 107 8.42 -9.41 -15.03
C LEU A 107 7.74 -10.12 -13.86
N ILE A 108 6.55 -10.64 -14.14
CA ILE A 108 5.77 -11.46 -13.23
C ILE A 108 6.20 -12.91 -13.46
N ARG A 109 6.68 -13.58 -12.42
CA ARG A 109 7.18 -14.96 -12.50
C ARG A 109 6.44 -15.82 -11.48
N ASN A 110 6.03 -17.02 -11.90
CA ASN A 110 5.62 -18.04 -10.95
C ASN A 110 6.88 -18.64 -10.29
N THR A 111 6.90 -18.69 -8.96
CA THR A 111 8.01 -19.21 -8.17
C THR A 111 8.01 -20.73 -8.07
N ARG A 112 6.86 -21.37 -8.32
CA ARG A 112 6.68 -22.83 -8.30
C ARG A 112 7.02 -23.45 -9.65
N ASP A 113 6.63 -22.80 -10.73
CA ASP A 113 6.95 -23.21 -12.09
C ASP A 113 7.44 -22.01 -12.94
N PRO A 114 8.77 -21.85 -13.11
CA PRO A 114 9.35 -20.74 -13.85
C PRO A 114 8.95 -20.65 -15.33
N SER A 115 8.38 -21.71 -15.91
CA SER A 115 7.88 -21.68 -17.28
C SER A 115 6.72 -20.70 -17.43
N TYR A 116 5.92 -20.51 -16.37
CA TYR A 116 4.86 -19.50 -16.32
C TYR A 116 5.41 -18.14 -15.90
N HIS A 117 5.57 -17.26 -16.88
CA HIS A 117 5.96 -15.88 -16.66
C HIS A 117 5.30 -14.92 -17.65
N CYS A 118 5.13 -13.67 -17.24
CA CYS A 118 4.58 -12.60 -18.05
C CYS A 118 5.47 -11.36 -17.95
N LYS A 119 5.96 -10.87 -19.09
CA LYS A 119 6.72 -9.61 -19.16
C LYS A 119 5.81 -8.49 -19.64
N ILE A 120 5.61 -7.50 -18.78
CA ILE A 120 4.87 -6.27 -19.08
C ILE A 120 5.87 -5.14 -19.28
N THR A 121 5.77 -4.46 -20.41
CA THR A 121 6.65 -3.34 -20.75
C THR A 121 5.86 -2.04 -20.75
N PHE A 122 6.14 -1.17 -19.77
CA PHE A 122 5.61 0.18 -19.71
C PHE A 122 6.49 1.08 -20.57
N CYS A 123 5.94 1.47 -21.73
CA CYS A 123 6.62 2.35 -22.67
C CYS A 123 6.54 3.80 -22.21
N LYS A 124 7.66 4.52 -22.28
CA LYS A 124 7.64 5.98 -22.22
C LYS A 124 6.80 6.55 -23.36
N VAL A 125 6.27 7.77 -23.19
CA VAL A 125 5.50 8.49 -24.23
C VAL A 125 6.25 8.56 -25.57
N ARG A 126 7.60 8.52 -25.53
CA ARG A 126 8.47 8.37 -26.70
C ARG A 126 9.39 7.15 -26.53
N PRO A 127 8.96 5.95 -26.97
CA PRO A 127 9.77 4.74 -26.80
C PRO A 127 10.88 4.67 -27.86
N ALA A 128 12.05 4.17 -27.46
CA ALA A 128 13.07 3.72 -28.40
C ALA A 128 12.63 2.39 -29.09
N PRO A 129 13.18 2.05 -30.27
CA PRO A 129 12.99 0.74 -30.89
C PRO A 129 13.39 -0.40 -29.94
N ARG A 130 12.64 -1.51 -29.92
CA ARG A 130 12.90 -2.64 -29.00
C ARG A 130 13.06 -3.95 -29.76
N SER A 131 13.86 -4.84 -29.21
CA SER A 131 14.03 -6.23 -29.67
C SER A 131 12.96 -7.16 -29.06
N GLY A 132 12.62 -8.23 -29.78
CA GLY A 132 11.67 -9.27 -29.37
C GLY A 132 10.31 -9.19 -30.07
N THR A 133 9.58 -10.30 -30.06
CA THR A 133 8.23 -10.39 -30.66
C THR A 133 7.21 -9.76 -29.71
N VAL A 134 6.55 -8.70 -30.16
CA VAL A 134 5.42 -8.11 -29.41
C VAL A 134 4.23 -9.05 -29.54
N VAL A 135 3.87 -9.72 -28.44
CA VAL A 135 2.67 -10.57 -28.37
C VAL A 135 1.41 -9.70 -28.42
N GLU A 136 1.42 -8.58 -27.70
CA GLU A 136 0.27 -7.69 -27.61
C GLU A 136 0.69 -6.26 -27.27
N ARG A 137 -0.08 -5.28 -27.77
CA ARG A 137 0.08 -3.86 -27.42
C ARG A 137 -1.19 -3.39 -26.74
N LEU A 138 -1.06 -2.91 -25.50
CA LEU A 138 -2.12 -2.21 -24.79
C LEU A 138 -1.81 -0.71 -24.77
N ALA A 139 -2.80 0.12 -25.06
CA ALA A 139 -2.69 1.58 -25.09
C ALA A 139 -3.93 2.23 -24.49
N GLY A 140 -3.75 3.38 -23.85
CA GLY A 140 -4.84 4.13 -23.24
C GLY A 140 -4.44 4.72 -21.91
N LYS A 141 -5.44 5.17 -21.15
CA LYS A 141 -5.27 5.74 -19.82
C LYS A 141 -6.04 4.89 -18.83
N TRP A 142 -5.38 4.53 -17.73
CA TRP A 142 -5.93 3.67 -16.68
C TRP A 142 -7.21 4.21 -16.01
N HIS A 143 -7.58 5.48 -16.22
CA HIS A 143 -8.81 6.09 -15.68
C HIS A 143 -9.87 6.35 -16.77
N GLU A 144 -9.59 6.05 -18.04
CA GLU A 144 -10.53 6.22 -19.15
C GLU A 144 -10.84 4.88 -19.82
N GLY A 145 -9.80 4.21 -20.32
CA GLY A 145 -9.90 2.93 -20.99
C GLY A 145 -8.53 2.42 -21.47
N LEU A 146 -8.42 1.10 -21.58
CA LEU A 146 -7.27 0.40 -22.13
C LEU A 146 -7.74 -0.38 -23.36
N HIS A 147 -6.97 -0.26 -24.44
CA HIS A 147 -7.30 -0.80 -25.75
C HIS A 147 -6.13 -1.65 -26.26
N ARG A 148 -6.45 -2.77 -26.88
CA ARG A 148 -5.53 -3.72 -27.51
C ARG A 148 -5.36 -3.38 -28.99
N GLY A 149 -4.12 -3.35 -29.46
CA GLY A 149 -3.78 -3.16 -30.88
C GLY A 149 -3.63 -1.70 -31.31
N PRO A 150 -3.36 -1.44 -32.60
CA PRO A 150 -3.27 -0.10 -33.16
C PRO A 150 -4.63 0.61 -33.11
N ALA A 151 -4.61 1.94 -32.99
CA ALA A 151 -5.83 2.74 -32.89
C ALA A 151 -6.80 2.44 -34.06
N PRO A 152 -8.12 2.27 -33.80
CA PRO A 152 -8.81 2.56 -32.54
C PRO A 152 -8.69 1.47 -31.44
N GLY A 153 -8.13 0.30 -31.73
CA GLY A 153 -7.89 -0.80 -30.78
C GLY A 153 -9.15 -1.46 -30.20
N GLN A 154 -9.06 -2.74 -29.82
CA GLN A 154 -10.13 -3.45 -29.10
C GLN A 154 -10.14 -3.00 -27.63
N CYS A 155 -11.24 -2.46 -27.12
CA CYS A 155 -11.32 -2.09 -25.70
C CYS A 155 -11.23 -3.34 -24.83
N VAL A 156 -10.18 -3.45 -24.00
CA VAL A 156 -9.99 -4.54 -23.03
C VAL A 156 -10.46 -4.14 -21.63
N TRP A 157 -10.53 -2.84 -21.36
CA TRP A 157 -10.98 -2.29 -20.09
C TRP A 157 -11.47 -0.85 -20.30
N ARG A 158 -12.51 -0.43 -19.58
CA ARG A 158 -13.06 0.93 -19.62
C ARG A 158 -13.55 1.33 -18.24
N ALA A 159 -13.29 2.56 -17.84
CA ALA A 159 -13.90 3.11 -16.63
C ALA A 159 -15.42 3.20 -16.83
N SER A 160 -16.21 2.71 -15.87
CA SER A 160 -17.67 2.83 -15.93
C SER A 160 -18.04 4.31 -15.90
N LYS A 161 -18.96 4.74 -16.76
CA LYS A 161 -19.46 6.14 -16.77
C LYS A 161 -20.66 6.34 -15.85
N ASP A 162 -21.28 5.26 -15.39
CA ASP A 162 -22.52 5.33 -14.63
C ASP A 162 -22.22 5.30 -13.13
N TRP A 163 -22.52 6.42 -12.48
CA TRP A 163 -22.57 6.57 -11.04
C TRP A 163 -23.94 6.10 -10.55
N GLY A 164 -23.99 4.92 -9.94
CA GLY A 164 -25.22 4.37 -9.39
C GLY A 164 -25.05 2.89 -9.15
N GLY A 165 -25.00 2.48 -7.88
CA GLY A 165 -24.74 1.12 -7.47
C GLY A 165 -25.61 0.12 -8.23
N HIS A 166 -24.96 -0.77 -8.96
CA HIS A 166 -25.38 -2.12 -9.30
C HIS A 166 -24.19 -2.72 -10.06
N ALA A 167 -23.27 -3.37 -9.33
CA ALA A 167 -22.44 -4.41 -9.93
C ALA A 167 -23.35 -5.61 -10.24
N LEU A 168 -24.30 -5.44 -11.17
CA LEU A 168 -25.00 -6.57 -11.75
C LEU A 168 -24.07 -7.17 -12.78
N GLY A 169 -23.72 -8.43 -12.55
CA GLY A 169 -23.01 -9.27 -13.50
C GLY A 169 -23.73 -9.26 -14.84
N GLY A 170 -23.25 -8.42 -15.75
CA GLY A 170 -23.62 -8.44 -17.15
C GLY A 170 -22.65 -9.32 -17.90
N GLY A 171 -22.99 -10.60 -18.06
CA GLY A 171 -22.35 -11.43 -19.08
C GLY A 171 -22.57 -10.83 -20.47
N ILE A 172 -21.53 -10.80 -21.30
CA ILE A 172 -21.60 -10.38 -22.71
C ILE A 172 -20.99 -11.52 -23.57
N PRO A 173 -21.52 -11.77 -24.78
CA PRO A 173 -21.59 -13.11 -25.36
C PRO A 173 -20.23 -13.67 -25.79
N HIS A 174 -20.11 -14.99 -25.64
CA HIS A 174 -19.06 -15.78 -26.26
C HIS A 174 -19.21 -15.73 -27.79
N SER A 175 -18.23 -15.15 -28.48
CA SER A 175 -17.90 -15.54 -29.84
C SER A 175 -16.45 -16.05 -29.85
N GLY A 176 -16.28 -17.24 -30.43
CA GLY A 176 -15.14 -18.12 -30.25
C GLY A 176 -13.78 -17.51 -30.58
N GLY A 177 -12.77 -17.93 -29.81
CA GLY A 177 -11.37 -17.63 -30.03
C GLY A 177 -10.66 -17.44 -28.70
N VAL A 178 -9.68 -18.30 -28.41
CA VAL A 178 -8.93 -18.35 -27.16
C VAL A 178 -8.35 -16.97 -26.80
N SER A 179 -8.97 -16.24 -25.88
CA SER A 179 -8.42 -15.02 -25.29
C SER A 179 -8.99 -14.84 -23.89
N ALA A 180 -8.66 -15.79 -23.00
CA ALA A 180 -8.87 -15.66 -21.56
C ALA A 180 -7.87 -14.65 -20.98
N LEU A 181 -8.08 -13.37 -21.26
CA LEU A 181 -7.53 -12.28 -20.48
C LEU A 181 -8.72 -11.48 -19.99
N CYS A 182 -9.26 -11.90 -18.83
CA CYS A 182 -10.32 -11.30 -18.00
C CYS A 182 -11.50 -10.61 -18.72
N PRO A 183 -12.77 -10.91 -18.37
CA PRO A 183 -13.85 -9.98 -18.74
C PRO A 183 -13.48 -8.56 -18.28
N PRO A 184 -13.82 -7.50 -19.04
CA PRO A 184 -13.45 -6.13 -18.71
C PRO A 184 -13.98 -5.80 -17.31
N LEU A 185 -13.08 -5.71 -16.33
CA LEU A 185 -13.45 -5.36 -14.96
C LEU A 185 -13.91 -3.89 -14.98
N PRO A 186 -15.17 -3.57 -14.66
CA PRO A 186 -15.56 -2.18 -14.51
C PRO A 186 -14.74 -1.58 -13.37
N ALA A 187 -14.08 -0.45 -13.62
CA ALA A 187 -13.57 0.37 -12.54
C ALA A 187 -14.56 1.47 -12.21
N ASP A 188 -14.56 1.86 -10.94
CA ASP A 188 -15.35 2.96 -10.43
C ASP A 188 -14.97 4.26 -11.17
N PRO A 189 -15.95 5.06 -11.63
CA PRO A 189 -15.66 6.38 -12.21
C PRO A 189 -14.91 7.25 -11.21
N MET A 190 -14.11 8.20 -11.73
CA MET A 190 -13.55 9.25 -10.89
C MET A 190 -14.68 10.04 -10.22
N PRO A 191 -14.62 10.28 -8.90
CA PRO A 191 -15.61 11.10 -8.22
C PRO A 191 -15.75 12.49 -8.84
N ARG A 192 -16.94 13.09 -8.65
CA ARG A 192 -17.14 14.51 -8.95
C ARG A 192 -16.14 15.33 -8.13
N ASP A 193 -15.63 16.42 -8.73
CA ASP A 193 -14.66 17.32 -8.11
C ASP A 193 -13.34 16.65 -7.66
N HIS A 194 -12.98 15.48 -8.19
CA HIS A 194 -11.71 14.81 -7.83
C HIS A 194 -10.49 15.71 -8.02
N GLU A 195 -10.49 16.64 -8.98
CA GLU A 195 -9.42 17.63 -9.17
C GLU A 195 -9.23 18.55 -7.96
N ARG A 196 -10.33 18.88 -7.26
CA ARG A 196 -10.33 19.66 -6.00
C ARG A 196 -9.94 18.79 -4.81
N ASN A 197 -10.17 17.47 -4.89
CA ASN A 197 -9.89 16.49 -3.85
C ASN A 197 -8.61 15.67 -4.15
N TYR A 198 -7.52 16.38 -4.43
CA TYR A 198 -6.17 15.82 -4.66
C TYR A 198 -6.00 14.85 -5.84
N GLY A 199 -7.05 14.61 -6.63
CA GLY A 199 -7.12 13.59 -7.68
C GLY A 199 -7.48 12.20 -7.15
N PHE A 200 -8.13 12.10 -5.98
CA PHE A 200 -8.47 10.83 -5.37
C PHE A 200 -9.55 10.07 -6.12
N THR A 201 -9.36 8.74 -6.22
CA THR A 201 -10.40 7.80 -6.63
C THR A 201 -11.44 7.65 -5.53
N GLN A 202 -12.62 7.09 -5.85
CA GLN A 202 -13.64 6.78 -4.84
C GLN A 202 -13.06 5.89 -3.73
N PHE A 203 -12.35 4.83 -4.11
CA PHE A 203 -11.67 3.96 -3.16
C PHE A 203 -10.70 4.73 -2.24
N ALA A 204 -9.95 5.71 -2.77
CA ALA A 204 -9.02 6.50 -1.98
C ALA A 204 -9.71 7.45 -0.98
N LEU A 205 -10.88 8.00 -1.34
CA LEU A 205 -11.70 8.78 -0.40
C LEU A 205 -12.19 7.93 0.78
N GLU A 206 -12.57 6.68 0.50
CA GLU A 206 -13.06 5.74 1.52
C GLU A 206 -11.95 5.26 2.49
N LEU A 207 -10.68 5.34 2.09
CA LEU A 207 -9.58 4.78 2.91
C LEU A 207 -9.50 5.39 4.31
N ASN A 208 -9.74 6.69 4.43
CA ASN A 208 -9.60 7.42 5.68
C ASN A 208 -10.94 7.74 6.38
N GLU A 209 -12.05 7.17 5.91
CA GLU A 209 -13.34 7.32 6.56
C GLU A 209 -13.30 6.70 7.97
N LEU A 210 -13.71 7.48 8.98
CA LEU A 210 -13.71 7.08 10.38
C LEU A 210 -15.14 7.15 10.94
N THR A 211 -15.86 6.04 10.87
CA THR A 211 -17.20 5.94 11.47
C THR A 211 -17.10 5.81 13.00
N PRO A 212 -18.15 6.18 13.76
CA PRO A 212 -18.16 6.03 15.22
C PRO A 212 -17.93 4.59 15.68
N ASP A 213 -18.48 3.61 14.96
CA ASP A 213 -18.30 2.19 15.28
C ASP A 213 -16.87 1.73 15.03
N LEU A 214 -16.29 2.16 13.90
CA LEU A 214 -14.89 1.86 13.59
C LEU A 214 -13.97 2.48 14.66
N ARG A 215 -14.22 3.74 15.06
CA ARG A 215 -13.43 4.43 16.10
C ARG A 215 -13.38 3.68 17.43
N ARG A 216 -14.44 2.96 17.82
CA ARG A 216 -14.49 2.19 19.07
C ARG A 216 -13.59 0.96 19.06
N VAL A 217 -13.32 0.42 17.87
CA VAL A 217 -12.63 -0.86 17.72
C VAL A 217 -11.19 -0.65 17.25
N LEU A 218 -10.89 0.35 16.42
CA LEU A 218 -9.53 0.57 15.90
C LEU A 218 -8.46 0.62 16.99
N PRO A 219 -7.27 0.04 16.74
CA PRO A 219 -6.14 0.25 17.63
C PRO A 219 -5.75 1.74 17.63
N SER A 220 -5.19 2.22 18.74
CA SER A 220 -4.72 3.62 18.84
C SER A 220 -3.63 3.99 17.83
N THR A 221 -3.04 2.99 17.18
CA THR A 221 -2.04 3.13 16.12
C THR A 221 -2.63 3.25 14.71
N ASP A 222 -3.95 3.10 14.52
CA ASP A 222 -4.56 3.19 13.19
C ASP A 222 -4.43 4.59 12.58
N THR A 223 -4.00 4.67 11.31
CA THR A 223 -3.81 5.93 10.58
C THR A 223 -5.05 6.84 10.61
N ARG A 224 -6.27 6.30 10.67
CA ARG A 224 -7.49 7.12 10.73
C ARG A 224 -7.61 7.97 11.99
N LEU A 225 -6.93 7.56 13.06
CA LEU A 225 -6.85 8.28 14.35
C LEU A 225 -5.70 9.29 14.40
N ARG A 226 -4.91 9.40 13.32
CA ARG A 226 -3.75 10.28 13.25
C ARG A 226 -4.20 11.76 13.11
N PRO A 227 -3.91 12.63 14.10
CA PRO A 227 -4.59 13.93 14.20
C PRO A 227 -4.12 14.95 13.16
N ASP A 228 -2.85 14.96 12.75
CA ASP A 228 -2.36 15.86 11.70
C ASP A 228 -3.03 15.58 10.34
N GLN A 229 -3.22 14.30 10.01
CA GLN A 229 -3.93 13.89 8.81
C GLN A 229 -5.42 14.24 8.88
N ARG A 230 -6.07 14.01 10.03
CA ARG A 230 -7.49 14.35 10.25
C ARG A 230 -7.75 15.85 10.11
N TYR A 231 -6.96 16.69 10.79
CA TYR A 231 -7.12 18.15 10.69
C TYR A 231 -6.89 18.66 9.28
N LEU A 232 -5.95 18.07 8.52
CA LEU A 232 -5.73 18.46 7.13
C LEU A 232 -6.94 18.10 6.25
N GLU A 233 -7.51 16.91 6.43
CA GLU A 233 -8.70 16.46 5.72
C GLU A 233 -9.92 17.35 6.00
N GLU A 234 -10.07 17.83 7.23
CA GLU A 234 -11.11 18.78 7.66
C GLU A 234 -10.84 20.24 7.24
N GLY A 235 -9.72 20.50 6.56
CA GLY A 235 -9.34 21.83 6.08
C GLY A 235 -8.69 22.74 7.14
N ASN A 236 -8.45 22.24 8.36
CA ASN A 236 -7.77 22.98 9.43
C ASN A 236 -6.24 22.87 9.31
N VAL A 237 -5.68 23.57 8.33
CA VAL A 237 -4.23 23.58 8.04
C VAL A 237 -3.38 23.98 9.27
N PRO A 238 -3.72 25.03 10.04
CA PRO A 238 -2.91 25.42 11.21
C PRO A 238 -2.83 24.32 12.29
N ALA A 239 -3.95 23.65 12.58
CA ALA A 239 -3.97 22.54 13.53
C ALA A 239 -3.19 21.33 13.00
N ALA A 240 -3.32 21.02 11.71
CA ALA A 240 -2.57 19.95 11.06
C ALA A 240 -1.05 20.15 11.16
N GLU A 241 -0.54 21.35 10.87
CA GLU A 241 0.88 21.67 10.98
C GLU A 241 1.40 21.59 12.42
N THR A 242 0.57 22.00 13.38
CA THR A 242 0.91 21.95 14.81
C THR A 242 1.03 20.50 15.29
N GLN A 243 0.03 19.67 14.98
CA GLN A 243 0.06 18.24 15.31
C GLN A 243 1.18 17.50 14.58
N LYS A 244 1.45 17.83 13.31
CA LYS A 244 2.56 17.26 12.54
C LYS A 244 3.89 17.49 13.24
N ARG A 245 4.15 18.73 13.69
CA ARG A 245 5.38 19.06 14.43
C ARG A 245 5.49 18.28 15.74
N GLN A 246 4.39 18.18 16.49
CA GLN A 246 4.34 17.43 17.74
C GLN A 246 4.64 15.93 17.53
N ILE A 247 3.98 15.30 16.56
CA ILE A 247 4.16 13.88 16.23
C ILE A 247 5.60 13.59 15.79
N GLU A 248 6.15 14.42 14.88
CA GLU A 248 7.53 14.25 14.43
C GLU A 248 8.53 14.44 15.58
N GLN A 249 8.28 15.35 16.50
CA GLN A 249 9.14 15.56 17.67
C GLN A 249 9.10 14.36 18.61
N LEU A 250 7.91 13.87 18.98
CA LEU A 250 7.75 12.67 19.80
C LEU A 250 8.41 11.45 19.16
N GLN A 251 8.36 11.32 17.82
CA GLN A 251 9.03 10.25 17.11
C GLN A 251 10.56 10.37 17.18
N ARG A 252 11.12 11.59 17.10
CA ARG A 252 12.57 11.82 17.27
C ARG A 252 13.02 11.50 18.69
N ASP A 253 12.26 11.95 19.69
CA ASP A 253 12.59 11.75 21.10
C ASP A 253 12.51 10.27 21.48
N ARG A 254 11.44 9.57 21.05
CA ARG A 254 11.31 8.12 21.22
C ARG A 254 12.50 7.38 20.60
N ARG A 255 12.93 7.79 19.41
CA ARG A 255 14.07 7.16 18.76
C ARG A 255 15.36 7.35 19.56
N ARG A 256 15.64 8.58 20.02
CA ARG A 256 16.82 8.88 20.84
C ARG A 256 16.87 7.97 22.07
N VAL A 257 15.76 7.86 22.80
CA VAL A 257 15.65 6.97 23.97
C VAL A 257 15.89 5.50 23.58
N MET A 258 15.32 5.03 22.48
CA MET A 258 15.51 3.64 22.03
C MET A 258 16.98 3.37 21.65
N GLU A 259 17.64 4.31 20.97
CA GLU A 259 19.06 4.22 20.59
C GLU A 259 19.98 4.23 21.82
N GLU A 260 19.76 5.16 22.76
CA GLU A 260 20.54 5.28 24.01
C GLU A 260 20.44 4.01 24.88
N ASN A 261 19.29 3.33 24.83
CA ASN A 261 19.04 2.11 25.61
C ASN A 261 19.25 0.81 24.80
N ASN A 262 19.76 0.89 23.57
CA ASN A 262 19.92 -0.26 22.66
C ASN A 262 18.63 -1.09 22.44
N ILE A 263 17.47 -0.44 22.51
CA ILE A 263 16.16 -1.09 22.32
C ILE A 263 15.81 -1.07 20.84
N THR A 264 15.52 -2.23 20.27
CA THR A 264 15.00 -2.33 18.90
C THR A 264 13.49 -2.34 18.91
N HIS A 265 12.86 -1.58 17.99
CA HIS A 265 11.42 -1.61 17.82
C HIS A 265 10.96 -2.99 17.36
N GLN A 266 10.02 -3.58 18.11
CA GLN A 266 9.36 -4.83 17.72
C GLN A 266 8.01 -4.52 17.08
N ALA A 267 7.87 -4.88 15.81
CA ALA A 267 6.61 -4.81 15.10
C ALA A 267 5.57 -5.73 15.75
N ARG A 268 4.35 -5.22 15.90
CA ARG A 268 3.24 -5.88 16.61
C ARG A 268 2.60 -6.97 15.77
N PHE A 269 2.34 -6.70 14.51
CA PHE A 269 1.59 -7.60 13.62
C PHE A 269 2.50 -8.40 12.70
N PHE A 270 3.70 -7.90 12.44
CA PHE A 270 4.66 -8.55 11.57
C PHE A 270 5.88 -9.06 12.34
N ARG A 271 6.50 -10.12 11.83
CA ARG A 271 7.78 -10.65 12.31
C ARG A 271 8.78 -10.66 11.16
N SER A 272 10.00 -10.20 11.42
CA SER A 272 11.10 -10.34 10.47
C SER A 272 11.52 -11.82 10.40
N GLY A 273 11.60 -12.33 9.19
CA GLY A 273 12.06 -13.68 8.87
C GLY A 273 13.15 -13.65 7.80
N THR A 274 13.89 -14.75 7.73
CA THR A 274 14.76 -15.07 6.60
C THR A 274 13.88 -15.60 5.46
N GLY A 275 13.96 -14.96 4.29
CA GLY A 275 13.32 -15.50 3.09
C GLY A 275 13.99 -16.82 2.66
N GLY A 276 13.28 -17.62 1.86
CA GLY A 276 13.90 -18.78 1.20
C GLY A 276 15.13 -18.32 0.41
N GLY A 277 16.30 -18.89 0.73
CA GLY A 277 17.60 -18.50 0.15
C GLY A 277 18.53 -17.70 1.08
N GLY A 278 18.24 -17.60 2.38
CA GLY A 278 19.19 -17.06 3.37
C GLY A 278 19.33 -15.54 3.39
N SER A 279 18.51 -14.81 2.63
CA SER A 279 18.41 -13.35 2.77
C SER A 279 17.49 -13.00 3.94
N GLN A 280 17.99 -12.22 4.92
CA GLN A 280 17.11 -11.52 5.85
C GLN A 280 16.21 -10.58 5.02
N GLY A 281 14.88 -10.70 5.08
CA GLY A 281 14.08 -9.81 4.23
C GLY A 281 12.59 -10.05 4.10
N TRP A 282 11.98 -10.94 4.86
CA TRP A 282 10.52 -11.11 4.82
C TRP A 282 9.89 -10.60 6.12
N TRP A 283 8.76 -9.89 6.02
CA TRP A 283 7.91 -9.57 7.16
C TRP A 283 6.66 -10.44 7.04
N GLY A 284 6.61 -11.50 7.85
CA GLY A 284 5.46 -12.39 7.91
C GLY A 284 4.43 -11.88 8.89
N LEU A 285 3.15 -12.02 8.55
CA LEU A 285 2.07 -11.82 9.50
C LEU A 285 2.26 -12.80 10.66
N ARG A 286 2.19 -12.32 11.90
CA ARG A 286 2.32 -13.19 13.08
C ARG A 286 1.09 -14.12 13.15
N GLY A 287 1.31 -15.42 12.91
CA GLY A 287 0.33 -16.47 13.18
C GLY A 287 0.18 -16.69 14.68
N LEU A 288 -0.57 -15.82 15.35
CA LEU A 288 -0.93 -16.03 16.75
C LEU A 288 -2.26 -16.81 16.81
N PRO A 289 -2.35 -17.93 17.55
CA PRO A 289 -3.59 -18.65 17.75
C PRO A 289 -4.65 -17.72 18.36
N GLY A 290 -5.81 -17.61 17.70
CA GLY A 290 -6.91 -16.74 18.15
C GLY A 290 -6.93 -15.32 17.57
N LEU A 291 -5.97 -14.97 16.71
CA LEU A 291 -5.97 -13.73 15.93
C LEU A 291 -6.60 -13.93 14.53
N GLY A 292 -7.88 -14.33 14.49
CA GLY A 292 -8.72 -14.00 13.34
C GLY A 292 -8.84 -12.47 13.28
N TYR A 293 -8.78 -11.85 12.10
CA TYR A 293 -8.65 -10.40 11.88
C TYR A 293 -9.64 -9.45 12.60
N GLY A 294 -10.64 -9.96 13.35
CA GLY A 294 -11.37 -9.18 14.38
C GLY A 294 -10.67 -9.13 15.75
N ALA A 295 -9.40 -9.51 15.84
CA ALA A 295 -8.65 -9.61 17.10
C ALA A 295 -7.43 -8.68 17.18
N ALA A 296 -7.20 -7.80 16.19
CA ALA A 296 -6.29 -6.66 16.38
C ALA A 296 -6.65 -5.85 17.64
N HIS A 297 -7.92 -5.90 18.06
CA HIS A 297 -8.46 -5.40 19.32
C HIS A 297 -7.86 -6.03 20.60
N ARG A 298 -7.40 -7.30 20.55
CA ARG A 298 -6.93 -8.07 21.72
C ARG A 298 -5.42 -8.03 21.96
N ALA A 299 -4.63 -7.58 20.98
CA ALA A 299 -3.17 -7.41 21.16
C ALA A 299 -2.80 -6.31 22.17
N GLN A 300 -3.77 -5.49 22.62
CA GLN A 300 -3.59 -4.48 23.66
C GLN A 300 -3.50 -5.05 25.09
N GLY A 301 -3.90 -6.32 25.29
CA GLY A 301 -4.00 -6.93 26.61
C GLY A 301 -2.94 -8.00 26.95
N GLN A 302 -1.99 -8.28 26.06
CA GLN A 302 -0.90 -9.21 26.39
C GLN A 302 0.23 -8.47 27.11
N PRO A 303 0.55 -8.83 28.37
CA PRO A 303 1.77 -8.36 29.01
C PRO A 303 2.96 -8.78 28.16
N MET A 304 4.01 -7.95 28.13
CA MET A 304 5.32 -8.43 27.70
C MET A 304 5.61 -9.72 28.46
N VAL A 305 5.95 -10.81 27.75
CA VAL A 305 6.52 -11.98 28.42
C VAL A 305 7.73 -11.44 29.18
N GLN A 306 7.59 -11.50 30.49
CA GLN A 306 8.58 -11.04 31.46
C GLN A 306 9.76 -12.00 31.34
N GLY A 307 10.74 -11.60 30.54
CA GLY A 307 11.97 -12.33 30.29
C GLY A 307 13.04 -11.34 29.89
N ASP A 308 13.84 -10.97 30.89
CA ASP A 308 15.15 -10.32 30.78
C ASP A 308 15.21 -8.83 30.45
N VAL A 309 14.90 -7.99 31.45
CA VAL A 309 15.92 -7.19 32.17
C VAL A 309 15.39 -6.95 33.59
N GLY A 310 16.04 -7.55 34.58
CA GLY A 310 15.78 -7.28 35.98
C GLY A 310 16.25 -5.87 36.35
N LEU A 311 15.32 -5.02 36.78
CA LEU A 311 15.57 -3.94 37.71
C LEU A 311 14.42 -3.91 38.71
N SER A 312 14.62 -4.60 39.84
CA SER A 312 13.85 -4.45 41.06
C SER A 312 14.29 -3.18 41.79
N GLY A 313 13.31 -2.39 42.25
CA GLY A 313 13.48 -1.24 43.14
C GLY A 313 13.17 0.08 42.40
N ASN A 314 12.27 0.94 42.85
CA ASN A 314 11.84 1.23 44.21
C ASN A 314 10.43 1.86 44.16
N ARG A 315 9.61 1.59 45.18
CA ARG A 315 8.31 2.23 45.37
C ARG A 315 8.50 3.72 45.63
N GLY A 316 7.63 4.54 45.06
CA GLY A 316 7.54 5.96 45.37
C GLY A 316 6.39 6.62 44.64
N ASP A 317 5.16 6.47 45.17
CA ASP A 317 4.16 7.54 45.04
C ASP A 317 4.70 8.78 45.78
N PRO A 318 4.44 10.00 45.28
CA PRO A 318 3.31 10.74 45.86
C PRO A 318 2.53 11.67 44.91
N LEU A 319 1.20 11.63 45.05
CA LEU A 319 0.23 12.72 45.27
C LEU A 319 0.36 14.13 44.63
N TRP A 320 -0.85 14.61 44.23
CA TRP A 320 -1.35 15.98 43.96
C TRP A 320 -1.07 16.58 42.56
N GLY A 321 -2.02 17.23 41.87
CA GLY A 321 -3.41 17.57 42.18
C GLY A 321 -3.97 18.60 41.19
N SER A 322 -5.30 18.79 41.26
CA SER A 322 -6.18 19.79 40.61
C SER A 322 -6.66 19.50 39.19
#